data_AF-A0A952RMC8-F1
#
_entry.id   AF-A0A952RMC8-F1
#
_cell.length_a   1.000
_cell.length_b   1.000
_cell.length_c   1.000
_cell.angle_alpha   90.00
_cell.angle_beta   90.00
_cell.angle_gamma   90.00
#
_symmetry.space_group_name_H-M   'P 1'
#
loop_
_entity.id
_entity.type
_entity.pdbx_description
1 polymer ?
#
loop_
_entity_poly.entity_id
_entity_poly.type
_entity_poly.pdbx_seq_one_letter_code
_entity_poly.pdbx_strand_id
1 'polypeptide(L)'
;MSGAAAMVEPASSKRQRACVAVSERDVLDDIIRSMHASPDDAYWPRRLFDLVRDPVTAMRVRHHLVLAVQRFAAHDPAFFLHERYLSEQLAVWSWPREVLDALSERLVLDDLSLTHFVLGRLWLEARRPPEAMVEFYTHAARHLDEVAPEHRVGAWHESMCEALSVADPEELGQRAKAILGTVPEQSRERAVLAILRGAARIADWDLYDAHRAAYGGIVPSSEIARLDGLRAEDLLVGMTPVPHYPPPTPVATQPSPSSITEAKTIRPPSRI
;
A
#
# COMPACT_ATOMS: atom_id res chain seq x y z
N MET A 1 17.27 -27.36 -81.53
CA MET A 1 16.44 -27.81 -80.38
C MET A 1 17.25 -27.55 -79.12
N SER A 2 16.85 -26.54 -78.36
CA SER A 2 17.53 -26.04 -77.16
C SER A 2 17.33 -26.96 -75.96
N GLY A 3 18.43 -27.36 -75.31
CA GLY A 3 18.43 -27.89 -73.96
C GLY A 3 18.74 -26.76 -72.98
N ALA A 4 17.76 -26.41 -72.14
CA ALA A 4 17.84 -25.33 -71.18
C ALA A 4 18.71 -25.70 -69.96
N ALA A 5 19.46 -24.71 -69.49
CA ALA A 5 20.28 -24.74 -68.29
C ALA A 5 19.42 -24.96 -67.03
N ALA A 6 19.84 -25.89 -66.16
CA ALA A 6 19.38 -25.98 -64.78
C ALA A 6 20.43 -25.31 -63.88
N MET A 7 20.08 -24.13 -63.39
CA MET A 7 20.80 -23.37 -62.39
C MET A 7 20.80 -24.09 -61.04
N VAL A 8 21.93 -23.97 -60.35
CA VAL A 8 22.09 -24.20 -58.92
C VAL A 8 21.26 -23.18 -58.15
N GLU A 9 20.37 -23.63 -57.27
CA GLU A 9 19.93 -22.87 -56.11
C GLU A 9 20.14 -23.72 -54.84
N PRO A 10 20.77 -23.18 -53.78
CA PRO A 10 20.93 -23.88 -52.53
C PRO A 10 19.59 -23.91 -51.80
N ALA A 11 19.25 -25.07 -51.24
CA ALA A 11 18.10 -25.25 -50.36
C ALA A 11 18.21 -24.31 -49.15
N SER A 12 17.59 -23.13 -49.26
CA SER A 12 17.57 -22.12 -48.21
C SER A 12 16.61 -22.55 -47.09
N SER A 13 17.16 -22.51 -45.88
CA SER A 13 16.49 -22.37 -44.58
C SER A 13 14.99 -22.70 -44.50
N LYS A 14 14.67 -23.96 -44.18
CA LYS A 14 13.54 -24.23 -43.26
C LYS A 14 14.05 -24.24 -41.81
N ARG A 15 14.65 -23.12 -41.37
CA ARG A 15 14.61 -22.74 -39.96
C ARG A 15 13.35 -21.89 -39.78
N GLN A 16 12.20 -22.54 -39.81
CA GLN A 16 11.04 -21.99 -39.12
C GLN A 16 11.43 -21.92 -37.65
N ARG A 17 11.93 -20.74 -37.25
CA ARG A 17 11.98 -20.35 -35.84
C ARG A 17 10.53 -20.40 -35.37
N ALA A 18 10.18 -21.49 -34.71
CA ALA A 18 8.98 -21.54 -33.90
C ALA A 18 9.11 -20.41 -32.89
N CYS A 19 8.43 -19.29 -33.15
CA CYS A 19 8.18 -18.28 -32.14
C CYS A 19 7.17 -18.94 -31.20
N VAL A 20 7.68 -19.68 -30.21
CA VAL A 20 6.87 -20.26 -29.14
C VAL A 20 6.25 -19.05 -28.44
N ALA A 21 4.93 -18.94 -28.49
CA ALA A 21 4.21 -18.02 -27.62
C ALA A 21 4.44 -18.51 -26.19
N VAL A 22 5.49 -18.00 -25.55
CA VAL A 22 5.84 -18.35 -24.18
C VAL A 22 4.73 -17.77 -23.30
N SER A 23 3.99 -18.64 -22.61
CA SER A 23 2.98 -18.16 -21.67
C SER A 23 3.69 -17.58 -20.44
N GLU A 24 3.07 -16.62 -19.74
CA GLU A 24 3.63 -16.05 -18.50
C GLU A 24 3.96 -17.13 -17.45
N ARG A 25 3.22 -18.26 -17.48
CA ARG A 25 3.48 -19.43 -16.63
C ARG A 25 4.81 -20.10 -16.97
N ASP A 26 5.11 -20.26 -18.26
CA ASP A 26 6.37 -20.86 -18.71
C ASP A 26 7.57 -19.98 -18.32
N VAL A 27 7.41 -18.65 -18.40
CA VAL A 27 8.46 -17.69 -17.95
C VAL A 27 8.70 -17.78 -16.44
N LEU A 28 7.64 -17.89 -15.64
CA LEU A 28 7.77 -18.01 -14.19
C LEU A 28 8.47 -19.31 -13.79
N ASP A 29 8.10 -20.42 -14.41
CA ASP A 29 8.73 -21.72 -14.16
C ASP A 29 10.20 -21.71 -14.61
N ASP A 30 10.52 -21.01 -15.70
CA ASP A 30 11.91 -20.77 -16.14
C ASP A 30 12.73 -19.98 -15.13
N ILE A 31 12.16 -18.94 -14.51
CA ILE A 31 12.84 -18.17 -13.45
C ILE A 31 13.06 -19.02 -12.21
N ILE A 32 12.08 -19.83 -11.81
CA ILE A 32 12.24 -20.75 -10.67
C ILE A 32 13.33 -21.78 -10.97
N ARG A 33 13.36 -22.35 -12.18
CA ARG A 33 14.45 -23.25 -12.61
C ARG A 33 15.79 -22.54 -12.60
N SER A 34 15.86 -21.31 -13.11
CA SER A 34 17.07 -20.50 -13.15
C SER A 34 17.58 -20.15 -11.75
N MET A 35 16.67 -19.88 -10.80
CA MET A 35 17.01 -19.65 -9.39
C MET A 35 17.71 -20.88 -8.78
N HIS A 36 17.21 -22.08 -9.08
CA HIS A 36 17.83 -23.31 -8.59
C HIS A 36 19.16 -23.61 -9.27
N ALA A 37 19.30 -23.28 -10.56
CA ALA A 37 20.52 -23.50 -11.32
C ALA A 37 21.64 -22.51 -10.95
N SER A 38 21.27 -21.26 -10.66
CA SER A 38 22.19 -20.15 -10.36
C SER A 38 21.73 -19.42 -9.10
N PRO A 39 21.92 -20.01 -7.92
CA PRO A 39 21.46 -19.43 -6.66
C PRO A 39 22.09 -18.06 -6.34
N ASP A 40 23.31 -17.82 -6.81
CA ASP A 40 24.06 -16.60 -6.52
C ASP A 40 23.70 -15.42 -7.43
N ASP A 41 22.80 -15.60 -8.40
CA ASP A 41 22.33 -14.51 -9.26
C ASP A 41 21.50 -13.51 -8.45
N ALA A 42 22.00 -12.29 -8.27
CA ALA A 42 21.34 -11.24 -7.50
C ALA A 42 20.05 -10.70 -8.16
N TYR A 43 19.80 -10.99 -9.44
CA TYR A 43 18.72 -10.39 -10.23
C TYR A 43 17.51 -11.29 -10.43
N TRP A 44 17.58 -12.60 -10.13
CA TRP A 44 16.39 -13.46 -10.16
C TRP A 44 15.29 -13.02 -9.17
N PRO A 45 15.57 -12.50 -7.96
CA PRO A 45 14.52 -12.02 -7.05
C PRO A 45 13.69 -10.90 -7.68
N ARG A 46 14.37 -9.94 -8.33
CA ARG A 46 13.70 -8.83 -9.00
C ARG A 46 12.79 -9.29 -10.13
N ARG A 47 13.27 -10.21 -10.97
CA ARG A 47 12.46 -10.81 -12.05
C ARG A 47 11.25 -11.56 -11.51
N LEU A 48 11.37 -12.23 -10.36
CA LEU A 48 10.24 -12.88 -9.70
C LEU A 48 9.19 -11.84 -9.28
N PHE A 49 9.59 -10.76 -8.61
CA PHE A 49 8.68 -9.69 -8.19
C PHE A 49 7.98 -9.02 -9.37
N ASP A 50 8.66 -8.88 -10.51
CA ASP A 50 8.08 -8.27 -11.70
C ASP A 50 6.94 -9.12 -12.31
N LEU A 51 6.99 -10.44 -12.16
CA LEU A 51 5.99 -11.37 -12.70
C LEU A 51 4.85 -11.70 -11.73
N VAL A 52 5.11 -11.69 -10.42
CA VAL A 52 4.10 -12.06 -9.42
C VAL A 52 3.25 -10.85 -9.06
N ARG A 53 2.23 -10.59 -9.89
CA ARG A 53 1.33 -9.43 -9.76
C ARG A 53 -0.11 -9.79 -9.36
N ASP A 54 -0.38 -11.06 -9.11
CA ASP A 54 -1.70 -11.56 -8.73
C ASP A 54 -1.63 -12.52 -7.50
N PRO A 55 -2.69 -12.58 -6.68
CA PRO A 55 -2.68 -13.36 -5.45
C PRO A 55 -2.59 -14.88 -5.66
N VAL A 56 -3.11 -15.41 -6.78
CA VAL A 56 -3.08 -16.86 -7.06
C VAL A 56 -1.66 -17.30 -7.35
N THR A 57 -0.96 -16.54 -8.18
CA THR A 57 0.45 -16.78 -8.46
C THR A 57 1.29 -16.60 -7.20
N ALA A 58 1.05 -15.55 -6.42
CA ALA A 58 1.78 -15.31 -5.17
C ALA A 58 1.67 -16.48 -4.18
N MET A 59 0.48 -17.06 -4.02
CA MET A 59 0.31 -18.27 -3.21
C MET A 59 1.05 -19.48 -3.77
N ARG A 60 0.95 -19.72 -5.08
CA ARG A 60 1.63 -20.83 -5.74
C ARG A 60 3.14 -20.77 -5.54
N VAL A 61 3.74 -19.59 -5.60
CA VAL A 61 5.19 -19.40 -5.47
C VAL A 61 5.62 -18.85 -4.11
N ARG A 62 4.77 -18.96 -3.08
CA ARG A 62 5.00 -18.39 -1.73
C ARG A 62 6.40 -18.66 -1.19
N HIS A 63 6.89 -19.90 -1.28
CA HIS A 63 8.22 -20.24 -0.80
C HIS A 63 9.34 -19.47 -1.54
N HIS A 64 9.19 -19.29 -2.84
CA HIS A 64 10.13 -18.56 -3.69
C HIS A 64 10.10 -17.06 -3.41
N LEU A 65 8.92 -16.50 -3.09
CA LEU A 65 8.80 -15.10 -2.66
C LEU A 65 9.56 -14.85 -1.35
N VAL A 66 9.44 -15.74 -0.36
CA VAL A 66 10.20 -15.65 0.90
C VAL A 66 11.70 -15.63 0.63
N LEU A 67 12.18 -16.58 -0.19
CA LEU A 67 13.60 -16.65 -0.57
C LEU A 67 14.05 -15.41 -1.35
N ALA A 68 13.21 -14.90 -2.24
CA ALA A 68 13.49 -13.71 -3.04
C ALA A 68 13.65 -12.47 -2.15
N VAL A 69 12.72 -12.27 -1.21
CA VAL A 69 12.81 -11.14 -0.25
C VAL A 69 14.06 -11.28 0.60
N GLN A 70 14.35 -12.47 1.13
CA GLN A 70 15.54 -12.71 1.95
C GLN A 70 16.82 -12.38 1.18
N ARG A 71 16.97 -12.91 -0.05
CA ARG A 71 18.17 -12.63 -0.86
C ARG A 71 18.26 -11.18 -1.28
N PHE A 72 17.15 -10.57 -1.69
CA PHE A 72 17.15 -9.19 -2.15
C PHE A 72 17.47 -8.22 -1.02
N ALA A 73 16.90 -8.42 0.17
CA ALA A 73 17.20 -7.61 1.36
C ALA A 73 18.64 -7.81 1.87
N ALA A 74 19.20 -9.02 1.74
CA ALA A 74 20.60 -9.27 2.06
C ALA A 74 21.58 -8.63 1.06
N HIS A 75 21.20 -8.54 -0.22
CA HIS A 75 22.03 -7.95 -1.27
C HIS A 75 21.94 -6.42 -1.30
N ASP A 76 20.73 -5.87 -1.20
CA ASP A 76 20.42 -4.44 -1.26
C ASP A 76 19.44 -4.04 -0.14
N PRO A 77 19.93 -3.88 1.11
CA PRO A 77 19.10 -3.41 2.21
C PRO A 77 18.64 -1.96 2.03
N ALA A 78 19.41 -1.15 1.31
CA ALA A 78 19.13 0.25 1.05
C ALA A 78 17.84 0.43 0.25
N PHE A 79 17.52 -0.51 -0.64
CA PHE A 79 16.22 -0.56 -1.32
C PHE A 79 15.06 -0.49 -0.32
N PHE A 80 15.02 -1.33 0.71
CA PHE A 80 13.90 -1.33 1.65
C PHE A 80 13.88 -0.07 2.52
N LEU A 81 15.05 0.46 2.89
CA LEU A 81 15.21 1.65 3.73
C LEU A 81 14.74 2.94 3.04
N HIS A 82 14.95 3.04 1.73
CA HIS A 82 14.78 4.27 0.98
C HIS A 82 13.69 4.22 -0.10
N GLU A 83 13.30 3.04 -0.59
CA GLU A 83 12.26 2.91 -1.61
C GLU A 83 10.92 3.36 -1.04
N ARG A 84 10.33 4.33 -1.71
CA ARG A 84 9.06 4.95 -1.33
C ARG A 84 7.88 4.15 -1.86
N TYR A 85 8.00 3.56 -3.05
CA TYR A 85 6.92 2.88 -3.76
C TYR A 85 7.06 1.37 -3.65
N LEU A 86 7.33 0.88 -2.44
CA LEU A 86 7.64 -0.54 -2.20
C LEU A 86 6.47 -1.43 -2.61
N SER A 87 5.25 -0.99 -2.37
CA SER A 87 4.04 -1.70 -2.78
C SER A 87 4.01 -1.94 -4.28
N GLU A 88 4.30 -0.93 -5.10
CA GLU A 88 4.32 -1.01 -6.57
C GLU A 88 5.53 -1.79 -7.09
N GLN A 89 6.72 -1.51 -6.55
CA GLN A 89 7.96 -2.14 -7.00
C GLN A 89 7.93 -3.66 -6.82
N LEU A 90 7.36 -4.14 -5.71
CA LEU A 90 7.28 -5.57 -5.41
C LEU A 90 5.90 -6.19 -5.68
N ALA A 91 4.89 -5.37 -6.02
CA ALA A 91 3.47 -5.77 -6.00
C ALA A 91 3.05 -6.41 -4.66
N VAL A 92 3.54 -5.89 -3.53
CA VAL A 92 3.18 -6.41 -2.20
C VAL A 92 1.67 -6.33 -1.98
N TRP A 93 1.01 -5.30 -2.53
CA TRP A 93 -0.45 -5.20 -2.52
C TRP A 93 -1.14 -6.44 -3.08
N SER A 94 -0.51 -7.19 -3.98
CA SER A 94 -1.08 -8.39 -4.59
C SER A 94 -0.92 -9.65 -3.74
N TRP A 95 -0.03 -9.62 -2.74
CA TRP A 95 0.33 -10.80 -1.94
C TRP A 95 -0.72 -11.10 -0.87
N PRO A 96 -1.19 -12.35 -0.78
CA PRO A 96 -2.09 -12.76 0.31
C PRO A 96 -1.40 -12.76 1.66
N ARG A 97 -2.20 -12.69 2.73
CA ARG A 97 -1.74 -12.70 4.11
C ARG A 97 -0.80 -13.87 4.40
N GLU A 98 -1.11 -15.05 3.86
CA GLU A 98 -0.32 -16.27 4.07
C GLU A 98 1.11 -16.17 3.53
N VAL A 99 1.37 -15.26 2.58
CA VAL A 99 2.74 -14.95 2.12
C VAL A 99 3.46 -14.10 3.17
N LEU A 100 2.76 -13.12 3.77
CA LEU A 100 3.31 -12.25 4.82
C LEU A 100 3.53 -13.02 6.13
N ASP A 101 2.62 -13.93 6.48
CA ASP A 101 2.80 -14.83 7.62
C ASP A 101 4.05 -15.70 7.41
N ALA A 102 4.19 -16.30 6.22
CA ALA A 102 5.38 -17.08 5.88
C ALA A 102 6.67 -16.25 5.86
N LEU A 103 6.62 -14.97 5.45
CA LEU A 103 7.74 -14.03 5.58
C LEU A 103 8.07 -13.79 7.06
N SER A 104 7.06 -13.53 7.90
CA SER A 104 7.24 -13.26 9.32
C SER A 104 7.86 -14.45 10.07
N GLU A 105 7.54 -15.67 9.66
CA GLU A 105 8.06 -16.90 10.25
C GLU A 105 9.47 -17.26 9.79
N ARG A 106 9.86 -16.86 8.56
CA ARG A 106 11.01 -17.46 7.87
C ARG A 106 12.05 -16.47 7.37
N LEU A 107 11.73 -15.19 7.27
CA LEU A 107 12.68 -14.17 6.86
C LEU A 107 13.69 -13.97 8.00
N VAL A 108 14.94 -14.31 7.73
CA VAL A 108 16.07 -14.06 8.64
C VAL A 108 17.20 -13.44 7.83
N LEU A 109 17.59 -12.23 8.20
CA LEU A 109 18.78 -11.55 7.73
C LEU A 109 19.84 -11.57 8.84
N ASP A 110 21.10 -11.35 8.48
CA ASP A 110 22.21 -11.29 9.45
C ASP A 110 21.97 -10.23 10.53
N ASP A 111 21.30 -9.13 10.14
CA ASP A 111 20.83 -8.09 11.04
C ASP A 111 19.33 -8.28 11.38
N LEU A 112 19.06 -8.56 12.64
CA LEU A 112 17.69 -8.77 13.14
C LEU A 112 16.86 -7.48 13.08
N SER A 113 17.46 -6.33 13.34
CA SER A 113 16.77 -5.04 13.25
C SER A 113 16.35 -4.74 11.81
N LEU A 114 17.21 -5.06 10.83
CA LEU A 114 16.86 -4.94 9.41
C LEU A 114 15.73 -5.92 9.04
N THR A 115 15.76 -7.15 9.56
CA THR A 115 14.69 -8.14 9.36
C THR A 115 13.34 -7.55 9.80
N HIS A 116 13.29 -6.97 11.00
CA HIS A 116 12.11 -6.32 11.53
C HIS A 116 11.67 -5.10 10.72
N PHE A 117 12.62 -4.28 10.26
CA PHE A 117 12.32 -3.15 9.39
C PHE A 117 11.64 -3.61 8.07
N VAL A 118 12.21 -4.62 7.41
CA VAL A 118 11.67 -5.17 6.14
C VAL A 118 10.28 -5.76 6.36
N LEU A 119 10.09 -6.57 7.41
CA LEU A 119 8.76 -7.14 7.73
C LEU A 119 7.74 -6.04 8.01
N GLY A 120 8.09 -5.04 8.83
CA GLY A 120 7.22 -3.92 9.15
C GLY A 120 6.75 -3.17 7.91
N ARG A 121 7.68 -2.87 6.98
CA ARG A 121 7.37 -2.25 5.69
C ARG A 121 6.48 -3.14 4.83
N LEU A 122 6.79 -4.44 4.69
CA LEU A 122 6.00 -5.33 3.84
C LEU A 122 4.56 -5.51 4.35
N TRP A 123 4.36 -5.66 5.67
CA TRP A 123 3.02 -5.70 6.26
C TRP A 123 2.24 -4.42 6.01
N LEU A 124 2.88 -3.27 6.16
CA LEU A 124 2.25 -1.99 5.88
C LEU A 124 1.88 -1.88 4.39
N GLU A 125 2.79 -2.23 3.48
CA GLU A 125 2.59 -2.04 2.02
C GLU A 125 1.67 -3.09 1.36
N ALA A 126 1.41 -4.19 2.06
CA ALA A 126 0.42 -5.19 1.65
C ALA A 126 -1.03 -4.76 1.94
N ARG A 127 -1.23 -3.70 2.73
CA ARG A 127 -2.57 -3.25 3.16
C ARG A 127 -3.48 -2.99 1.96
N ARG A 128 -4.70 -3.50 2.02
CA ARG A 128 -5.78 -3.17 1.08
C ARG A 128 -6.92 -2.48 1.83
N PRO A 129 -7.29 -1.24 1.48
CA PRO A 129 -8.58 -0.70 1.87
C PRO A 129 -9.70 -1.52 1.19
N PRO A 130 -10.81 -1.88 1.86
CA PRO A 130 -11.18 -1.60 3.25
C PRO A 130 -11.17 -2.81 4.22
N GLU A 131 -10.78 -4.01 3.79
CA GLU A 131 -11.23 -5.27 4.42
C GLU A 131 -10.37 -5.83 5.57
N ALA A 132 -9.15 -5.34 5.80
CA ALA A 132 -8.29 -5.87 6.87
C ALA A 132 -7.27 -4.86 7.43
N MET A 133 -7.68 -3.59 7.61
CA MET A 133 -6.70 -2.52 7.91
C MET A 133 -6.04 -2.66 9.28
N VAL A 134 -6.77 -2.86 10.37
CA VAL A 134 -6.16 -2.75 11.71
C VAL A 134 -5.09 -3.83 11.93
N GLU A 135 -5.38 -5.09 11.59
CA GLU A 135 -4.44 -6.20 11.83
C GLU A 135 -3.10 -6.03 11.09
N PHE A 136 -3.12 -5.64 9.82
CA PHE A 136 -1.90 -5.41 9.04
C PHE A 136 -1.06 -4.29 9.63
N TYR A 137 -1.72 -3.22 10.09
CA TYR A 137 -1.06 -2.10 10.74
C TYR A 137 -0.52 -2.49 12.12
N THR A 138 -1.23 -3.34 12.89
CA THR A 138 -0.75 -3.88 14.17
C THR A 138 0.49 -4.75 13.97
N HIS A 139 0.48 -5.65 12.97
CA HIS A 139 1.64 -6.45 12.62
C HIS A 139 2.82 -5.59 12.17
N ALA A 140 2.57 -4.58 11.34
CA ALA A 140 3.57 -3.62 10.93
C ALA A 140 4.17 -2.87 12.13
N ALA A 141 3.33 -2.31 13.00
CA ALA A 141 3.75 -1.57 14.20
C ALA A 141 4.62 -2.44 15.12
N ARG A 142 4.21 -3.69 15.38
CA ARG A 142 4.98 -4.63 16.21
C ARG A 142 6.38 -4.85 15.65
N HIS A 143 6.51 -5.08 14.34
CA HIS A 143 7.83 -5.24 13.74
C HIS A 143 8.63 -3.93 13.72
N LEU A 144 8.01 -2.79 13.46
CA LEU A 144 8.69 -1.51 13.43
C LEU A 144 9.20 -1.07 14.81
N ASP A 145 8.58 -1.54 15.90
CA ASP A 145 9.02 -1.22 17.26
C ASP A 145 10.31 -1.97 17.67
N GLU A 146 10.47 -3.20 17.16
CA GLU A 146 11.68 -4.03 17.34
C GLU A 146 12.90 -3.52 16.54
N VAL A 147 12.73 -2.48 15.71
CA VAL A 147 13.84 -1.87 14.96
C VAL A 147 14.72 -1.07 15.92
N ALA A 148 16.01 -1.41 15.93
CA ALA A 148 17.04 -0.76 16.74
C ALA A 148 17.22 0.72 16.31
N PRO A 149 17.54 1.63 17.25
CA PRO A 149 17.62 3.07 16.98
C PRO A 149 18.49 3.48 15.78
N GLU A 150 19.62 2.81 15.57
CA GLU A 150 20.56 3.01 14.47
C GLU A 150 19.94 2.76 13.08
N HIS A 151 18.89 1.93 13.00
CA HIS A 151 18.17 1.62 11.77
C HIS A 151 16.84 2.36 11.63
N ARG A 152 16.50 3.25 12.58
CA ARG A 152 15.33 4.14 12.50
C ARG A 152 15.62 5.33 11.58
N VAL A 153 15.91 5.01 10.32
CA VAL A 153 16.29 5.96 9.27
C VAL A 153 15.36 5.83 8.07
N GLY A 154 15.44 6.78 7.14
CA GLY A 154 14.71 6.73 5.86
C GLY A 154 13.19 6.71 6.06
N ALA A 155 12.54 5.63 5.60
CA ALA A 155 11.09 5.46 5.66
C ALA A 155 10.56 4.98 7.03
N TRP A 156 11.43 4.70 8.02
CA TRP A 156 10.99 4.17 9.32
C TRP A 156 9.93 5.06 10.00
N HIS A 157 10.22 6.35 10.16
CA HIS A 157 9.33 7.25 10.92
C HIS A 157 7.95 7.39 10.27
N GLU A 158 7.92 7.50 8.95
CA GLU A 158 6.67 7.54 8.20
C GLU A 158 5.88 6.25 8.40
N SER A 159 6.55 5.10 8.25
CA SER A 159 5.91 3.79 8.35
C SER A 159 5.41 3.53 9.77
N MET A 160 6.16 3.95 10.79
CA MET A 160 5.78 3.81 12.20
C MET A 160 4.58 4.70 12.54
N CYS A 161 4.61 5.98 12.14
CA CYS A 161 3.46 6.86 12.35
C CYS A 161 2.22 6.35 11.61
N GLU A 162 2.38 5.89 10.37
CA GLU A 162 1.26 5.35 9.59
C GLU A 162 0.69 4.09 10.25
N ALA A 163 1.54 3.14 10.64
CA ALA A 163 1.16 1.93 11.36
C ALA A 163 0.36 2.26 12.64
N LEU A 164 0.90 3.09 13.51
CA LEU A 164 0.25 3.46 14.78
C LEU A 164 -1.03 4.29 14.56
N SER A 165 -1.12 5.12 13.52
CA SER A 165 -2.33 5.94 13.25
C SER A 165 -3.62 5.13 13.07
N VAL A 166 -3.49 3.82 12.82
CA VAL A 166 -4.59 2.88 12.70
C VAL A 166 -4.56 1.83 13.80
N ALA A 167 -3.38 1.28 14.11
CA ALA A 167 -3.23 0.20 15.09
C ALA A 167 -3.44 0.67 16.52
N ASP A 168 -2.82 1.80 16.89
CA ASP A 168 -2.88 2.38 18.23
C ASP A 168 -2.66 3.92 18.15
N PRO A 169 -3.72 4.69 17.87
CA PRO A 169 -3.59 6.14 17.72
C PRO A 169 -3.26 6.85 19.04
N GLU A 170 -3.60 6.26 20.19
CA GLU A 170 -3.25 6.80 21.50
C GLU A 170 -1.74 6.71 21.73
N GLU A 171 -1.13 5.55 21.40
CA GLU A 171 0.31 5.38 21.45
C GLU A 171 1.03 6.33 20.48
N LEU A 172 0.49 6.52 19.27
CA LEU A 172 1.02 7.53 18.34
C LEU A 172 1.05 8.92 18.99
N GLY A 173 -0.03 9.32 19.66
CA GLY A 173 -0.12 10.61 20.34
C GLY A 173 0.93 10.77 21.44
N GLN A 174 1.13 9.74 22.26
CA GLN A 174 2.15 9.74 23.32
C GLN A 174 3.58 9.84 22.76
N ARG A 175 3.85 9.20 21.62
CA ARG A 175 5.19 9.13 20.99
C ARG A 175 5.46 10.25 19.99
N ALA A 176 4.44 10.97 19.52
CA ALA A 176 4.51 11.92 18.41
C ALA A 176 5.67 12.91 18.53
N LYS A 177 5.83 13.56 19.68
CA LYS A 177 6.91 14.53 19.93
C LYS A 177 8.31 13.90 19.83
N ALA A 178 8.48 12.71 20.39
CA ALA A 178 9.77 12.00 20.36
C ALA A 178 10.12 11.55 18.94
N ILE A 179 9.13 11.03 18.20
CA ILE A 179 9.30 10.65 16.80
C ILE A 179 9.72 11.87 15.98
N LEU A 180 8.95 12.96 16.02
CA LEU A 180 9.25 14.19 15.28
C LEU A 180 10.59 14.83 15.64
N GLY A 181 11.09 14.62 16.87
CA GLY A 181 12.42 15.08 17.29
C GLY A 181 13.58 14.39 16.55
N THR A 182 13.32 13.24 15.90
CA THR A 182 14.32 12.44 15.18
C THR A 182 14.02 12.28 13.69
N VAL A 183 12.87 12.78 13.22
CA VAL A 183 12.45 12.69 11.82
C VAL A 183 13.32 13.58 10.93
N PRO A 184 13.92 13.04 9.85
CA PRO A 184 14.58 13.85 8.83
C PRO A 184 13.58 14.76 8.10
N GLU A 185 14.02 15.95 7.68
CA GLU A 185 13.14 16.97 7.08
C GLU A 185 12.33 16.45 5.88
N GLN A 186 12.94 15.63 5.03
CA GLN A 186 12.31 15.02 3.85
C GLN A 186 11.15 14.04 4.16
N SER A 187 11.08 13.51 5.38
CA SER A 187 10.01 12.59 5.82
C SER A 187 9.02 13.27 6.78
N ARG A 188 9.30 14.53 7.17
CA ARG A 188 8.57 15.26 8.21
C ARG A 188 7.10 15.46 7.87
N GLU A 189 6.80 15.90 6.65
CA GLU A 189 5.42 16.16 6.23
C GLU A 189 4.53 14.92 6.38
N ARG A 190 5.03 13.75 5.95
CA ARG A 190 4.27 12.50 5.96
C ARG A 190 4.09 11.95 7.38
N ALA A 191 5.13 12.06 8.21
CA ALA A 191 5.04 11.74 9.62
C ALA A 191 4.01 12.64 10.34
N VAL A 192 4.01 13.95 10.06
CA VAL A 192 3.01 14.88 10.60
C VAL A 192 1.61 14.54 10.10
N LEU A 193 1.42 14.26 8.81
CA LEU A 193 0.11 13.85 8.28
C LEU A 193 -0.43 12.59 8.97
N ALA A 194 0.41 11.58 9.20
CA ALA A 194 0.02 10.39 9.92
C ALA A 194 -0.34 10.66 11.40
N ILE A 195 0.38 11.57 12.08
CA ILE A 195 0.02 12.05 13.42
C ILE A 195 -1.34 12.75 13.41
N LEU A 196 -1.61 13.64 12.43
CA LEU A 196 -2.89 14.32 12.28
C LEU A 196 -4.04 13.33 12.05
N ARG A 197 -3.83 12.29 11.22
CA ARG A 197 -4.80 11.21 11.01
C ARG A 197 -5.09 10.44 12.31
N GLY A 198 -4.05 10.11 13.07
CA GLY A 198 -4.17 9.40 14.36
C GLY A 198 -4.93 10.23 15.38
N ALA A 199 -4.55 11.49 15.57
CA ALA A 199 -5.21 12.44 16.47
C ALA A 199 -6.71 12.59 16.13
N ALA A 200 -7.03 12.80 14.85
CA ALA A 200 -8.41 12.92 14.39
C ALA A 200 -9.23 11.63 14.60
N ARG A 201 -8.61 10.45 14.57
CA ARG A 201 -9.29 9.16 14.79
C ARG A 201 -9.77 8.99 16.23
N ILE A 202 -9.02 9.52 17.21
CA ILE A 202 -9.38 9.49 18.63
C ILE A 202 -9.98 10.81 19.14
N ALA A 203 -10.27 11.75 18.23
CA ALA A 203 -10.76 13.09 18.54
C ALA A 203 -9.85 13.87 19.52
N ASP A 204 -8.54 13.64 19.49
CA ASP A 204 -7.54 14.44 20.22
C ASP A 204 -7.23 15.72 19.44
N TRP A 205 -8.14 16.69 19.53
CA TRP A 205 -8.05 17.94 18.79
C TRP A 205 -6.92 18.86 19.28
N ASP A 206 -6.48 18.72 20.53
CA ASP A 206 -5.35 19.47 21.08
C ASP A 206 -4.03 19.02 20.42
N LEU A 207 -3.82 17.70 20.32
CA LEU A 207 -2.69 17.13 19.59
C LEU A 207 -2.76 17.48 18.10
N TYR A 208 -3.95 17.40 17.50
CA TYR A 208 -4.17 17.79 16.11
C TYR A 208 -3.73 19.24 15.87
N ASP A 209 -4.22 20.18 16.66
CA ASP A 209 -3.91 21.61 16.51
C ASP A 209 -2.43 21.92 16.73
N ALA A 210 -1.81 21.28 17.73
CA ALA A 210 -0.38 21.42 18.01
C ALA A 210 0.50 21.06 16.81
N HIS A 211 0.10 20.06 16.02
CA HIS A 211 0.87 19.59 14.86
C HIS A 211 0.36 20.14 13.52
N ARG A 212 -0.89 20.61 13.44
CA ARG A 212 -1.49 21.20 12.24
C ARG A 212 -0.79 22.49 11.82
N ALA A 213 -0.32 23.27 12.79
CA ALA A 213 0.50 24.46 12.54
C ALA A 213 1.85 24.11 11.89
N ALA A 214 2.48 23.00 12.30
CA ALA A 214 3.72 22.50 11.70
C ALA A 214 3.54 21.98 10.27
N TYR A 215 2.32 21.60 9.88
CA TYR A 215 1.95 21.24 8.50
C TYR A 215 1.71 22.47 7.60
N GLY A 216 1.37 23.63 8.18
CA GLY A 216 0.73 24.78 7.53
C GLY A 216 1.54 25.64 6.54
N GLY A 217 2.67 25.16 6.02
CA GLY A 217 3.45 25.85 4.98
C GLY A 217 3.11 25.45 3.54
N ILE A 218 2.21 24.49 3.35
CA ILE A 218 1.91 23.83 2.08
C ILE A 218 0.42 23.98 1.78
N VAL A 219 0.06 24.15 0.50
CA VAL A 219 -1.34 24.16 0.04
C VAL A 219 -2.07 22.96 0.63
N PRO A 220 -3.21 23.12 1.33
CA PRO A 220 -3.86 22.01 2.01
C PRO A 220 -4.17 20.91 1.01
N SER A 221 -3.62 19.72 1.23
CA SER A 221 -4.07 18.54 0.48
C SER A 221 -5.57 18.32 0.76
N SER A 222 -6.28 17.70 -0.19
CA SER A 222 -7.71 17.38 -0.02
C SER A 222 -7.99 16.60 1.27
N GLU A 223 -7.01 15.84 1.74
CA GLU A 223 -7.08 15.11 2.99
C GLU A 223 -7.04 16.01 4.22
N ILE A 224 -6.18 17.02 4.25
CA ILE A 224 -6.15 17.98 5.36
C ILE A 224 -7.45 18.77 5.43
N ALA A 225 -8.01 19.18 4.28
CA ALA A 225 -9.32 19.83 4.25
C ALA A 225 -10.43 18.93 4.83
N ARG A 226 -10.37 17.62 4.56
CA ARG A 226 -11.29 16.64 5.16
C ARG A 226 -11.12 16.54 6.68
N LEU A 227 -9.88 16.49 7.18
CA LEU A 227 -9.61 16.42 8.63
C LEU A 227 -10.01 17.73 9.34
N ASP A 228 -9.73 18.88 8.73
CA ASP A 228 -10.17 20.20 9.23
C ASP A 228 -11.70 20.28 9.28
N GLY A 229 -12.41 19.66 8.32
CA GLY A 229 -13.87 19.51 8.32
C GLY A 229 -14.39 18.67 9.48
N LEU A 230 -13.81 17.49 9.72
CA LEU A 230 -14.18 16.62 10.85
C LEU A 230 -14.04 17.34 12.19
N ARG A 231 -12.91 18.04 12.38
CA ARG A 231 -12.67 18.86 13.57
C ARG A 231 -13.74 19.94 13.73
N ALA A 232 -14.14 20.60 12.65
CA ALA A 232 -15.18 21.65 12.70
C ALA A 232 -16.56 21.09 13.05
N GLU A 233 -16.91 19.90 12.54
CA GLU A 233 -18.16 19.21 12.88
C GLU A 233 -18.22 18.86 14.38
N ASP A 234 -17.14 18.29 14.93
CA ASP A 234 -17.06 17.93 16.36
C ASP A 234 -17.24 19.15 17.29
N LEU A 235 -16.60 20.28 16.94
CA LEU A 235 -16.78 21.54 17.67
C LEU A 235 -18.22 22.03 17.65
N LEU A 236 -18.95 21.86 16.53
CA LEU A 236 -20.34 22.27 16.41
C LEU A 236 -21.29 21.36 17.20
N VAL A 237 -21.01 20.06 17.27
CA VAL A 237 -21.77 19.08 18.09
C VAL A 237 -21.62 19.39 19.58
N GLY A 238 -20.44 19.82 20.02
CA GLY A 238 -20.22 20.26 21.41
C GLY A 238 -20.91 21.59 21.78
N MET A 239 -21.27 22.41 20.80
CA MET A 239 -21.87 23.74 21.01
C MET A 239 -23.39 23.78 20.80
N THR A 240 -24.00 22.70 20.32
CA THR A 240 -25.46 22.65 20.11
C THR A 240 -26.15 21.93 21.28
N PRO A 241 -26.90 22.64 22.15
CA PRO A 241 -27.79 21.97 23.08
C PRO A 241 -28.82 21.20 22.25
N VAL A 242 -28.90 19.89 22.44
CA VAL A 242 -29.94 19.04 21.83
C VAL A 242 -31.30 19.67 22.13
N PRO A 243 -32.05 20.16 21.13
CA PRO A 243 -33.39 20.65 21.40
C PRO A 243 -34.22 19.43 21.81
N HIS A 244 -34.65 19.38 23.07
CA HIS A 244 -35.73 18.48 23.48
C HIS A 244 -37.00 18.94 22.78
N TYR A 245 -37.24 18.42 21.58
CA TYR A 245 -38.54 18.53 20.97
C TYR A 245 -39.50 17.62 21.76
N PRO A 246 -40.58 18.16 22.37
CA PRO A 246 -41.61 17.31 22.93
C PRO A 246 -42.18 16.42 21.82
N PRO A 247 -42.60 15.18 22.15
CA PRO A 247 -43.10 14.25 21.14
C PRO A 247 -44.27 14.88 20.36
N PRO A 248 -44.34 14.68 19.04
CA PRO A 248 -45.37 15.30 18.22
C PRO A 248 -46.75 14.80 18.64
N THR A 249 -47.63 15.75 18.95
CA THR A 249 -49.07 15.51 19.13
C THR A 249 -49.64 14.93 17.84
N PRO A 250 -50.45 13.85 17.87
CA PRO A 250 -50.99 13.26 16.65
C PRO A 250 -51.93 14.25 15.95
N VAL A 251 -51.54 14.69 14.75
CA VAL A 251 -52.36 15.54 13.88
C VAL A 251 -53.34 14.67 13.11
N ALA A 252 -54.62 15.03 13.15
CA ALA A 252 -55.68 14.39 12.40
C ALA A 252 -55.40 14.39 10.89
N THR A 253 -55.54 13.22 10.28
CA THR A 253 -55.32 12.96 8.86
C THR A 253 -56.31 13.76 8.01
N GLN A 254 -55.81 14.68 7.18
CA GLN A 254 -56.58 15.28 6.08
C GLN A 254 -56.24 14.58 4.75
N PRO A 255 -57.23 14.34 3.86
CA PRO A 255 -57.00 13.63 2.60
C PRO A 255 -56.29 14.52 1.57
N SER A 256 -55.39 13.89 0.82
CA SER A 256 -54.56 14.51 -0.21
C SER A 256 -55.37 14.99 -1.43
N PRO A 257 -55.11 16.19 -1.97
CA PRO A 257 -55.58 16.56 -3.29
C PRO A 257 -54.63 16.01 -4.36
N SER A 258 -55.22 15.31 -5.32
CA SER A 258 -54.61 14.82 -6.54
C SER A 258 -54.30 15.95 -7.52
N SER A 259 -53.07 15.96 -8.06
CA SER A 259 -52.69 16.24 -9.46
C SER A 259 -51.45 17.15 -9.62
N ILE A 260 -50.72 16.91 -10.73
CA ILE A 260 -49.75 17.78 -11.43
C ILE A 260 -48.29 17.63 -10.90
N THR A 261 -47.24 17.29 -11.66
CA THR A 261 -46.98 17.04 -13.10
C THR A 261 -45.71 16.19 -13.24
N GLU A 262 -45.64 15.30 -14.22
CA GLU A 262 -44.39 14.62 -14.62
C GLU A 262 -43.39 15.61 -15.24
N ALA A 263 -42.25 15.84 -14.59
CA ALA A 263 -41.11 16.49 -15.19
C ALA A 263 -40.26 15.45 -15.95
N LYS A 264 -40.32 15.50 -17.29
CA LYS A 264 -39.46 14.70 -18.18
C LYS A 264 -37.99 15.11 -18.02
N THR A 265 -37.16 14.18 -17.60
CA THR A 265 -35.70 14.31 -17.57
C THR A 265 -35.15 14.28 -19.01
N ILE A 266 -34.58 15.38 -19.49
CA ILE A 266 -33.84 15.45 -20.76
C ILE A 266 -32.39 15.02 -20.48
N ARG A 267 -31.92 13.94 -21.13
CA ARG A 267 -30.50 13.53 -21.11
C ARG A 267 -29.69 14.29 -22.18
N PRO A 268 -28.46 14.73 -21.89
CA PRO A 268 -27.59 15.34 -22.90
C PRO A 268 -26.99 14.28 -23.86
N PRO A 269 -26.68 14.65 -25.12
CA PRO A 269 -26.20 13.71 -26.13
C PRO A 269 -24.71 13.37 -25.94
N SER A 270 -24.39 12.08 -26.03
CA SER A 270 -23.03 11.54 -26.08
C SER A 270 -22.35 11.94 -27.39
N ARG A 271 -21.13 12.50 -27.32
CA ARG A 271 -20.29 12.78 -28.49
C ARG A 271 -19.56 11.50 -28.94
N ILE A 272 -19.53 11.31 -30.26
CA ILE A 272 -18.70 10.37 -31.03
C ILE A 272 -17.29 10.97 -31.16
#